data_AF-A0AAD2JLB6-F1
#
_entry.id   AF-A0AAD2JLB6-F1
#
_cell.length_a   1.000
_cell.length_b   1.000
_cell.length_c   1.000
_cell.angle_alpha   90.00
_cell.angle_beta   90.00
_cell.angle_gamma   90.00
#
_symmetry.space_group_name_H-M   'P 1'
#
loop_
_entity.id
_entity.type
_entity.pdbx_description
1 polymer ?
#
loop_
_entity_poly.entity_id
_entity_poly.type
_entity_poly.pdbx_seq_one_letter_code
_entity_poly.pdbx_strand_id
1 'polypeptide(L)'
;MLKAAKNVFKADEECPVVPLEPRRAKGNEIAVMACGDFVAPQEKFLELEGVERVLRGYTGGGKELPTSIKIHDHTEALLIEFNPNTISYSQILVAWRQCVDPWEKETTQHRAAVFWKSLSQQNEALDFLGSLQSQQPSKKLHAEVERARRFFRARQPYAAIPVDPKHEDNEVAILACGDGTGPLNMFQEIGGVQRVITGLTGGKQENPKDGKPLDHTCALMIEFDPLVLSYRQILELWHECDKFKQGEITLHTRSAIFWKTLPQQDAALQFIEELKASKPSTEISVDIERVRKFYEVEVYDPNAATIVSPQHQKAKFSPRNSPVIVPGQQKRLSANRKPCLSEVTTPVWKTNRK
;
A
#
# COMPACT_ATOMS: atom_id res chain seq x y z
N MET A 1 -18.32 31.37 -26.70
CA MET A 1 -18.33 31.64 -25.25
C MET A 1 -18.44 30.33 -24.49
N LEU A 2 -17.31 29.65 -24.24
CA LEU A 2 -17.29 28.48 -23.36
C LEU A 2 -17.21 28.96 -21.90
N LYS A 3 -18.19 28.56 -21.09
CA LYS A 3 -18.13 28.70 -19.63
C LYS A 3 -16.97 27.84 -19.13
N ALA A 4 -15.87 28.47 -18.75
CA ALA A 4 -14.88 27.85 -17.90
C ALA A 4 -15.60 27.38 -16.62
N ALA A 5 -15.67 26.08 -16.41
CA ALA A 5 -16.13 25.50 -15.15
C ALA A 5 -15.16 25.96 -14.06
N LYS A 6 -15.50 27.05 -13.38
CA LYS A 6 -14.93 27.40 -12.09
C LYS A 6 -15.38 26.31 -11.11
N ASN A 7 -14.65 25.19 -11.07
CA ASN A 7 -14.74 24.25 -9.96
C ASN A 7 -14.14 24.94 -8.73
N VAL A 8 -14.98 25.74 -8.07
CA VAL A 8 -14.79 26.13 -6.68
C VAL A 8 -15.15 24.88 -5.87
N PHE A 9 -14.16 24.04 -5.59
CA PHE A 9 -14.33 22.84 -4.76
C PHE A 9 -14.83 23.21 -3.36
N LYS A 10 -15.85 22.50 -2.88
CA LYS A 10 -16.52 22.74 -1.59
C LYS A 10 -15.71 22.09 -0.46
N ALA A 11 -15.70 22.71 0.72
CA ALA A 11 -14.96 22.24 1.89
C ALA A 11 -15.50 20.92 2.53
N ASP A 12 -16.56 20.34 1.96
CA ASP A 12 -17.30 19.17 2.47
C ASP A 12 -17.10 17.90 1.60
N GLU A 13 -15.96 17.79 0.91
CA GLU A 13 -15.66 16.55 0.16
C GLU A 13 -15.38 15.38 1.11
N GLU A 14 -15.95 14.22 0.76
CA GLU A 14 -15.72 12.95 1.46
C GLU A 14 -14.24 12.56 1.41
N CYS A 15 -13.73 12.07 2.53
CA CYS A 15 -12.38 11.55 2.61
C CYS A 15 -12.24 10.29 1.73
N PRO A 16 -11.18 10.18 0.91
CA PRO A 16 -11.00 9.03 0.05
C PRO A 16 -10.73 7.78 0.88
N VAL A 17 -11.31 6.65 0.46
CA VAL A 17 -11.05 5.35 1.08
C VAL A 17 -9.65 4.88 0.68
N VAL A 18 -8.91 4.32 1.63
CA VAL A 18 -7.62 3.68 1.37
C VAL A 18 -7.78 2.17 1.54
N PRO A 19 -7.38 1.36 0.54
CA PRO A 19 -7.30 -0.09 0.70
C PRO A 19 -6.34 -0.43 1.83
N LEU A 20 -6.70 -1.40 2.66
CA LEU A 20 -5.85 -1.85 3.75
C LEU A 20 -4.70 -2.74 3.29
N GLU A 21 -4.24 -2.64 2.04
CA GLU A 21 -3.17 -3.47 1.51
C GLU A 21 -1.85 -2.69 1.42
N PRO A 22 -0.70 -3.38 1.59
CA PRO A 22 0.60 -2.77 1.36
C PRO A 22 0.71 -2.21 -0.06
N ARG A 23 1.35 -1.05 -0.19
CA ARG A 23 1.55 -0.36 -1.47
C ARG A 23 3.00 -0.02 -1.77
N ARG A 24 3.92 -0.17 -0.82
CA ARG A 24 5.33 0.22 -1.02
C ARG A 24 6.16 -0.92 -1.54
N ALA A 25 6.02 -2.09 -0.90
CA ALA A 25 6.81 -3.26 -1.20
C ALA A 25 6.00 -4.54 -0.95
N LYS A 26 6.33 -5.58 -1.70
CA LYS A 26 5.75 -6.91 -1.55
C LYS A 26 6.22 -7.54 -0.23
N GLY A 27 5.30 -8.19 0.48
CA GLY A 27 5.61 -8.83 1.77
C GLY A 27 5.52 -7.90 2.99
N ASN A 28 5.29 -6.61 2.79
CA ASN A 28 4.94 -5.71 3.88
C ASN A 28 3.60 -6.10 4.52
N GLU A 29 3.39 -5.63 5.75
CA GLU A 29 2.14 -5.75 6.48
C GLU A 29 1.55 -4.38 6.80
N ILE A 30 0.26 -4.39 7.18
CA ILE A 30 -0.49 -3.19 7.56
C ILE A 30 -0.99 -3.33 9.00
N ALA A 31 -0.66 -2.35 9.84
CA ALA A 31 -1.27 -2.14 11.15
C ALA A 31 -2.17 -0.91 11.11
N VAL A 32 -3.33 -0.97 11.77
CA VAL A 32 -4.24 0.18 11.88
C VAL A 32 -4.51 0.44 13.36
N MET A 33 -4.21 1.65 13.83
CA MET A 33 -4.22 1.96 15.26
C MET A 33 -4.69 3.40 15.54
N ALA A 34 -5.59 3.57 16.50
CA ALA A 34 -5.98 4.87 17.04
C ALA A 34 -5.09 5.22 18.24
N CYS A 35 -4.47 6.39 18.17
CA CYS A 35 -3.39 6.82 19.07
C CYS A 35 -3.72 8.10 19.84
N GLY A 36 -5.00 8.47 19.97
CA GLY A 36 -5.38 9.84 20.32
C GLY A 36 -5.26 10.77 19.10
N ASP A 37 -4.72 11.97 19.31
CA ASP A 37 -4.30 12.86 18.22
C ASP A 37 -3.25 12.17 17.35
N PHE A 38 -3.51 12.08 16.05
CA PHE A 38 -2.66 11.34 15.11
C PHE A 38 -1.40 12.08 14.61
N VAL A 39 -1.15 13.34 14.98
CA VAL A 39 -0.05 14.14 14.41
C VAL A 39 1.30 13.68 14.96
N ALA A 40 1.52 13.79 16.27
CA ALA A 40 2.78 13.38 16.88
C ALA A 40 3.05 11.87 16.77
N PRO A 41 2.03 10.98 16.88
CA PRO A 41 2.23 9.56 16.62
C PRO A 41 2.69 9.26 15.19
N GLN A 42 2.20 9.98 14.17
CA GLN A 42 2.64 9.76 12.79
C GLN A 42 4.15 9.94 12.65
N GLU A 43 4.69 11.03 13.20
CA GLU A 43 6.13 11.34 13.15
C GLU A 43 6.95 10.26 13.84
N LYS A 44 6.55 9.85 15.06
CA LYS A 44 7.20 8.78 15.81
C LYS A 44 7.23 7.45 15.05
N PHE A 45 6.15 7.08 14.36
CA PHE A 45 6.13 5.85 13.56
C PHE A 45 7.01 5.95 12.32
N LEU A 46 7.10 7.12 11.68
CA LEU A 46 7.96 7.33 10.52
C LEU A 46 9.47 7.24 10.85
N GLU A 47 9.84 7.44 12.13
CA GLU A 47 11.22 7.28 12.62
C GLU A 47 11.63 5.82 12.86
N LEU A 48 10.68 4.88 12.88
CA LEU A 48 10.99 3.47 13.15
C LEU A 48 11.57 2.79 11.91
N GLU A 49 12.73 2.16 12.09
CA GLU A 49 13.33 1.31 11.06
C GLU A 49 12.36 0.17 10.68
N GLY A 50 12.16 -0.02 9.38
CA GLY A 50 11.19 -0.98 8.84
C GLY A 50 9.77 -0.43 8.68
N VAL A 51 9.46 0.79 9.15
CA VAL A 51 8.18 1.45 8.81
C VAL A 51 8.28 2.15 7.46
N GLU A 52 7.41 1.75 6.54
CA GLU A 52 7.48 2.16 5.14
C GLU A 52 6.55 3.31 4.76
N ARG A 53 5.38 3.37 5.41
CA ARG A 53 4.35 4.37 5.14
C ARG A 53 3.48 4.55 6.37
N VAL A 54 3.17 5.80 6.72
CA VAL A 54 2.20 6.12 7.78
C VAL A 54 1.21 7.14 7.26
N LEU A 55 -0.06 6.77 7.18
CA LEU A 55 -1.16 7.66 6.78
C LEU A 55 -2.01 8.02 7.99
N ARG A 56 -2.36 9.30 8.10
CA ARG A 56 -3.42 9.77 9.01
C ARG A 56 -4.77 9.63 8.35
N GLY A 57 -5.76 9.23 9.12
CA GLY A 57 -7.12 9.06 8.64
C GLY A 57 -8.09 8.69 9.73
N TYR A 58 -9.23 8.16 9.30
CA TYR A 58 -10.39 7.88 10.14
C TYR A 58 -10.86 6.44 9.92
N THR A 59 -11.22 5.74 11.00
CA THR A 59 -11.80 4.40 10.93
C THR A 59 -12.68 4.08 12.16
N GLY A 60 -13.18 2.85 12.27
CA GLY A 60 -14.01 2.39 13.39
C GLY A 60 -15.50 2.78 13.31
N GLY A 61 -15.83 3.87 12.62
CA GLY A 61 -17.20 4.32 12.41
C GLY A 61 -17.96 3.50 11.36
N GLY A 62 -19.28 3.71 11.28
CA GLY A 62 -20.14 3.02 10.33
C GLY A 62 -21.40 3.76 9.90
N LYS A 63 -21.72 4.91 10.51
CA LYS A 63 -22.98 5.63 10.23
C LYS A 63 -22.89 6.45 8.95
N GLU A 64 -21.87 7.30 8.85
CA GLU A 64 -21.72 8.28 7.77
C GLU A 64 -20.25 8.31 7.29
N LEU A 65 -20.02 8.75 6.06
CA LEU A 65 -18.68 8.87 5.50
C LEU A 65 -18.01 10.14 6.08
N PRO A 66 -16.75 10.05 6.56
CA PRO A 66 -16.07 11.21 7.12
C PRO A 66 -15.70 12.19 6.00
N THR A 67 -15.79 13.48 6.30
CA THR A 67 -15.26 14.59 5.49
C THR A 67 -14.08 15.24 6.21
N SER A 68 -13.39 16.18 5.54
CA SER A 68 -12.32 16.96 6.18
C SER A 68 -12.77 17.82 7.36
N ILE A 69 -14.08 17.99 7.57
CA ILE A 69 -14.65 18.81 8.64
C ILE A 69 -15.39 17.95 9.68
N LYS A 70 -16.00 16.83 9.25
CA LYS A 70 -16.85 16.00 10.11
C LYS A 70 -16.49 14.53 9.97
N ILE A 71 -16.03 13.93 11.06
CA ILE A 71 -15.64 12.51 11.09
C ILE A 71 -16.68 11.61 11.74
N HIS A 72 -17.84 12.16 12.13
CA HIS A 72 -18.98 11.40 12.68
C HIS A 72 -18.59 10.44 13.83
N ASP A 73 -18.89 9.16 13.68
CA ASP A 73 -18.59 8.09 14.65
C ASP A 73 -17.24 7.40 14.41
N HIS A 74 -16.39 7.97 13.54
CA HIS A 74 -15.04 7.49 13.31
C HIS A 74 -14.07 8.05 14.37
N THR A 75 -12.97 7.31 14.57
CA THR A 75 -11.81 7.74 15.37
C THR A 75 -10.67 8.16 14.46
N GLU A 76 -9.85 9.11 14.91
CA GLU A 76 -8.54 9.34 14.34
C GLU A 76 -7.67 8.09 14.49
N ALA A 77 -7.02 7.72 13.40
CA ALA A 77 -6.20 6.52 13.32
C ALA A 77 -5.06 6.69 12.33
N LEU A 78 -4.04 5.86 12.54
CA LEU A 78 -2.93 5.65 11.63
C LEU A 78 -3.10 4.35 10.89
N LEU A 79 -2.82 4.37 9.59
CA LEU A 79 -2.51 3.19 8.79
C LEU A 79 -0.99 3.15 8.62
N ILE A 80 -0.37 2.11 9.17
CA ILE A 80 1.08 1.91 9.22
C ILE A 80 1.42 0.71 8.35
N GLU A 81 2.16 0.94 7.28
CA GLU A 81 2.77 -0.12 6.49
C GLU A 81 4.19 -0.36 6.96
N PHE A 82 4.56 -1.61 7.21
CA PHE A 82 5.86 -1.97 7.75
C PHE A 82 6.38 -3.29 7.16
N ASN A 83 7.70 -3.45 7.12
CA ASN A 83 8.37 -4.68 6.72
C ASN A 83 8.49 -5.63 7.93
N PRO A 84 7.76 -6.77 7.96
CA PRO A 84 7.77 -7.69 9.10
C PRO A 84 9.12 -8.39 9.31
N ASN A 85 10.04 -8.35 8.33
CA ASN A 85 11.40 -8.88 8.48
C ASN A 85 12.33 -7.92 9.25
N THR A 86 11.95 -6.65 9.38
CA THR A 86 12.73 -5.61 10.06
C THR A 86 12.09 -5.23 11.39
N ILE A 87 10.76 -5.05 11.41
CA ILE A 87 10.00 -4.70 12.61
C ILE A 87 8.76 -5.58 12.74
N SER A 88 8.59 -6.21 13.90
CA SER A 88 7.45 -7.08 14.19
C SER A 88 6.19 -6.29 14.58
N TYR A 89 5.01 -6.90 14.40
CA TYR A 89 3.75 -6.31 14.85
C TYR A 89 3.73 -6.04 16.36
N SER A 90 4.35 -6.90 17.18
CA SER A 90 4.53 -6.65 18.61
C SER A 90 5.35 -5.40 18.90
N GLN A 91 6.37 -5.07 18.11
CA GLN A 91 7.13 -3.82 18.27
C GLN A 91 6.29 -2.61 17.88
N ILE A 92 5.43 -2.73 16.85
CA ILE A 92 4.44 -1.70 16.50
C ILE A 92 3.47 -1.46 17.66
N LEU A 93 3.00 -2.51 18.35
CA LEU A 93 2.14 -2.38 19.56
C LEU A 93 2.87 -1.68 20.72
N VAL A 94 4.16 -1.95 20.91
CA VAL A 94 4.99 -1.25 21.90
C VAL A 94 5.10 0.23 21.56
N ALA A 95 5.38 0.57 20.29
CA ALA A 95 5.43 1.96 19.82
C ALA A 95 4.07 2.66 19.99
N TRP A 96 2.96 1.98 19.67
CA TRP A 96 1.61 2.49 19.91
C TRP A 96 1.37 2.85 21.37
N ARG A 97 1.77 1.99 22.31
CA ARG A 97 1.65 2.26 23.75
C ARG A 97 2.48 3.48 24.18
N GLN A 98 3.57 3.81 23.51
CA GLN A 98 4.34 5.04 23.77
C GLN A 98 3.67 6.32 23.23
N CYS A 99 2.67 6.16 22.38
CA CYS A 99 1.92 7.27 21.77
C CYS A 99 0.61 7.57 22.52
N VAL A 100 0.00 6.58 23.18
CA VAL A 100 -1.29 6.74 23.85
C VAL A 100 -1.31 6.11 25.24
N ASP A 101 -2.06 6.71 26.18
CA ASP A 101 -2.37 6.09 27.47
C ASP A 101 -3.63 5.21 27.33
N PRO A 102 -3.51 3.86 27.40
CA PRO A 102 -4.65 2.96 27.21
C PRO A 102 -5.57 2.86 28.43
N TRP A 103 -5.24 3.50 29.55
CA TRP A 103 -6.10 3.60 30.74
C TRP A 103 -6.88 4.91 30.80
N GLU A 104 -6.54 5.88 29.96
CA GLU A 104 -7.29 7.13 29.88
C GLU A 104 -8.57 6.94 29.07
N LYS A 105 -9.69 7.41 29.63
CA LYS A 105 -10.98 7.35 28.94
C LYS A 105 -11.13 8.59 28.07
N GLU A 106 -11.08 8.38 26.77
CA GLU A 106 -11.22 9.43 25.78
C GLU A 106 -12.57 9.46 25.05
N THR A 107 -12.77 10.51 24.27
CA THR A 107 -13.89 10.60 23.32
C THR A 107 -13.77 9.54 22.21
N THR A 108 -14.88 9.24 21.51
CA THR A 108 -14.86 8.31 20.36
C THR A 108 -13.83 8.71 19.30
N GLN A 109 -13.58 10.01 19.13
CA GLN A 109 -12.71 10.55 18.08
C GLN A 109 -11.20 10.39 18.39
N HIS A 110 -10.84 10.28 19.66
CA HIS A 110 -9.44 10.26 20.13
C HIS A 110 -9.16 9.03 21.01
N ARG A 111 -9.95 7.97 20.89
CA ARG A 111 -9.82 6.79 21.75
C ARG A 111 -8.57 5.98 21.40
N ALA A 112 -8.07 5.24 22.37
CA ALA A 112 -7.07 4.20 22.16
C ALA A 112 -7.74 2.95 21.53
N ALA A 113 -7.29 2.52 20.36
CA ALA A 113 -7.80 1.28 19.75
C ALA A 113 -6.78 0.65 18.80
N VAL A 114 -6.83 -0.67 18.67
CA VAL A 114 -6.08 -1.46 17.69
C VAL A 114 -7.08 -2.15 16.76
N PHE A 115 -6.91 -1.94 15.46
CA PHE A 115 -7.77 -2.47 14.42
C PHE A 115 -7.06 -3.61 13.67
N TRP A 116 -7.42 -4.86 13.96
CA TRP A 116 -6.75 -6.04 13.41
C TRP A 116 -7.22 -6.37 11.99
N LYS A 117 -6.27 -6.72 11.11
CA LYS A 117 -6.55 -7.26 9.76
C LYS A 117 -6.54 -8.78 9.71
N SER A 118 -5.78 -9.43 10.58
CA SER A 118 -5.61 -10.89 10.61
C SER A 118 -5.87 -11.45 12.01
N LEU A 119 -6.12 -12.76 12.09
CA LEU A 119 -6.26 -13.44 13.38
C LEU A 119 -4.96 -13.42 14.20
N SER A 120 -3.78 -13.40 13.55
CA SER A 120 -2.50 -13.23 14.25
C SER A 120 -2.44 -11.89 14.96
N GLN A 121 -2.72 -10.81 14.23
CA GLN A 121 -2.76 -9.45 14.80
C GLN A 121 -3.80 -9.34 15.92
N GLN A 122 -4.97 -9.98 15.78
CA GLN A 122 -5.98 -9.99 16.83
C GLN A 122 -5.45 -10.64 18.11
N ASN A 123 -4.85 -11.84 18.00
CA ASN A 123 -4.34 -12.57 19.15
C ASN A 123 -3.18 -11.81 19.82
N GLU A 124 -2.22 -11.33 19.03
CA GLU A 124 -1.08 -10.54 19.54
C GLU A 124 -1.54 -9.26 20.24
N ALA A 125 -2.53 -8.55 19.69
CA ALA A 125 -3.08 -7.35 20.32
C ALA A 125 -3.83 -7.65 21.62
N LEU A 126 -4.62 -8.74 21.66
CA LEU A 126 -5.33 -9.16 22.88
C LEU A 126 -4.36 -9.58 23.98
N ASP A 127 -3.34 -10.37 23.65
CA ASP A 127 -2.30 -10.79 24.59
C ASP A 127 -1.52 -9.59 25.11
N PHE A 128 -1.16 -8.65 24.22
CA PHE A 128 -0.48 -7.41 24.60
C PHE A 128 -1.33 -6.57 25.58
N LEU A 129 -2.59 -6.30 25.27
CA LEU A 129 -3.49 -5.55 26.15
C LEU A 129 -3.76 -6.29 27.47
N GLY A 130 -3.88 -7.62 27.45
CA GLY A 130 -4.00 -8.44 28.66
C GLY A 130 -2.77 -8.33 29.55
N SER A 131 -1.58 -8.28 28.97
CA SER A 131 -0.32 -8.05 29.70
C SER A 131 -0.28 -6.66 30.33
N LEU A 132 -0.74 -5.62 29.64
CA LEU A 132 -0.83 -4.26 30.18
C LEU A 132 -1.80 -4.20 31.36
N GLN A 133 -3.00 -4.78 31.23
CA GLN A 133 -3.98 -4.83 32.31
C GLN A 133 -3.44 -5.58 33.54
N SER A 134 -2.64 -6.64 33.34
CA SER A 134 -2.00 -7.38 34.42
C SER A 134 -0.90 -6.58 35.13
N GLN A 135 -0.21 -5.68 34.43
CA GLN A 135 0.77 -4.76 35.04
C GLN A 135 0.13 -3.63 35.85
N GLN A 136 -1.11 -3.23 35.51
CA GLN A 136 -1.88 -2.21 36.24
C GLN A 136 -3.29 -2.73 36.61
N PRO A 137 -3.43 -3.73 37.50
CA PRO A 137 -4.72 -4.38 37.78
C PRO A 137 -5.79 -3.44 38.35
N SER A 138 -5.37 -2.36 39.01
CA SER A 138 -6.26 -1.38 39.64
C SER A 138 -6.83 -0.33 38.67
N LYS A 139 -6.22 -0.16 37.49
CA LYS A 139 -6.71 0.75 36.46
C LYS A 139 -7.48 -0.02 35.41
N LYS A 140 -8.68 0.45 35.08
CA LYS A 140 -9.48 -0.10 33.99
C LYS A 140 -8.83 0.22 32.65
N LEU A 141 -8.55 -0.80 31.84
CA LEU A 141 -8.14 -0.60 30.46
C LEU A 141 -9.33 -0.11 29.62
N HIS A 142 -9.10 0.95 28.85
CA HIS A 142 -10.06 1.56 27.94
C HIS A 142 -9.75 1.28 26.46
N ALA A 143 -8.52 0.85 26.16
CA ALA A 143 -8.13 0.48 24.80
C ALA A 143 -8.93 -0.71 24.26
N GLU A 144 -9.37 -0.61 23.02
CA GLU A 144 -10.20 -1.62 22.35
C GLU A 144 -9.43 -2.37 21.26
N VAL A 145 -9.81 -3.63 21.01
CA VAL A 145 -9.31 -4.43 19.88
C VAL A 145 -10.48 -4.77 18.97
N GLU A 146 -10.47 -4.23 17.75
CA GLU A 146 -11.58 -4.33 16.81
C GLU A 146 -11.14 -4.82 15.44
N ARG A 147 -12.05 -5.41 14.67
CA ARG A 147 -11.75 -5.76 13.29
C ARG A 147 -11.60 -4.49 12.45
N ALA A 148 -10.53 -4.41 11.68
CA ALA A 148 -10.32 -3.30 10.75
C ALA A 148 -11.46 -3.19 9.73
N ARG A 149 -11.98 -1.97 9.56
CA ARG A 149 -12.99 -1.60 8.56
C ARG A 149 -12.34 -0.69 7.52
N ARG A 150 -13.15 0.01 6.73
CA ARG A 150 -12.66 1.05 5.80
C ARG A 150 -11.80 2.07 6.56
N PHE A 151 -10.69 2.44 5.96
CA PHE A 151 -9.85 3.56 6.41
C PHE A 151 -10.04 4.71 5.45
N PHE A 152 -10.33 5.90 5.98
CA PHE A 152 -10.58 7.10 5.20
C PHE A 152 -9.42 8.06 5.41
N ARG A 153 -8.68 8.40 4.36
CA ARG A 153 -7.50 9.25 4.49
C ARG A 153 -7.91 10.68 4.83
N ALA A 154 -7.28 11.23 5.87
CA ALA A 154 -7.43 12.64 6.22
C ALA A 154 -6.72 13.50 5.17
N ARG A 155 -7.37 14.60 4.75
CA ARG A 155 -6.82 15.53 3.76
C ARG A 155 -5.60 16.26 4.34
N GLN A 156 -4.50 16.27 3.60
CA GLN A 156 -3.24 16.88 4.04
C GLN A 156 -2.58 17.61 2.87
N PRO A 157 -1.86 18.72 3.11
CA PRO A 157 -0.94 19.23 2.12
C PRO A 157 0.12 18.17 1.82
N TYR A 158 0.55 18.06 0.56
CA TYR A 158 1.68 17.18 0.25
C TYR A 158 2.95 17.80 0.83
N ALA A 159 3.62 17.07 1.72
CA ALA A 159 4.95 17.42 2.19
C ALA A 159 5.98 16.96 1.16
N ALA A 160 7.03 17.75 0.98
CA ALA A 160 8.19 17.29 0.22
C ALA A 160 8.86 16.15 1.00
N ILE A 161 9.19 15.06 0.30
CA ILE A 161 9.96 13.95 0.85
C ILE A 161 11.39 13.98 0.30
N PRO A 162 12.37 13.42 1.04
CA PRO A 162 13.70 13.20 0.50
C PRO A 162 13.67 12.34 -0.77
N VAL A 163 14.57 12.64 -1.71
CA VAL A 163 14.78 11.89 -2.95
C VAL A 163 15.97 10.93 -2.86
N ASP A 164 16.57 10.86 -1.69
CA ASP A 164 17.57 9.86 -1.32
C ASP A 164 16.88 8.53 -0.99
N PRO A 165 17.55 7.40 -1.24
CA PRO A 165 17.00 6.09 -0.91
C PRO A 165 16.76 5.98 0.60
N LYS A 166 15.79 5.14 1.00
CA LYS A 166 15.63 4.79 2.41
C LYS A 166 16.74 3.89 2.92
N HIS A 167 17.29 3.04 2.06
CA HIS A 167 18.44 2.19 2.39
C HIS A 167 19.69 2.66 1.64
N GLU A 168 20.80 2.82 2.36
CA GLU A 168 22.03 3.43 1.83
C GLU A 168 22.62 2.70 0.62
N ASP A 169 22.38 1.39 0.50
CA ASP A 169 22.86 0.56 -0.60
C ASP A 169 22.01 0.68 -1.87
N ASN A 170 20.83 1.31 -1.79
CA ASN A 170 19.92 1.43 -2.92
C ASN A 170 20.20 2.68 -3.77
N GLU A 171 19.73 2.64 -5.02
CA GLU A 171 19.64 3.81 -5.88
C GLU A 171 18.18 4.25 -6.10
N VAL A 172 17.99 5.52 -6.50
CA VAL A 172 16.67 6.10 -6.77
C VAL A 172 16.62 6.66 -8.19
N ALA A 173 15.60 6.26 -8.96
CA ALA A 173 15.23 6.84 -10.24
C ALA A 173 13.89 7.59 -10.13
N ILE A 174 13.79 8.76 -10.76
CA ILE A 174 12.56 9.57 -10.75
C ILE A 174 12.09 9.79 -12.19
N LEU A 175 10.99 9.14 -12.54
CA LEU A 175 10.57 8.97 -13.93
C LEU A 175 9.08 9.26 -14.08
N ALA A 176 8.73 10.12 -15.03
CA ALA A 176 7.34 10.45 -15.37
C ALA A 176 6.87 9.69 -16.60
N CYS A 177 5.70 9.06 -16.49
CA CYS A 177 5.02 8.40 -17.60
C CYS A 177 3.51 8.34 -17.35
N GLY A 178 2.76 9.24 -17.99
CA GLY A 178 1.31 9.27 -17.86
C GLY A 178 0.84 9.69 -16.46
N ASP A 179 -0.21 9.02 -15.96
CA ASP A 179 -0.79 9.29 -14.63
C ASP A 179 -0.08 8.54 -13.48
N GLY A 180 0.90 7.69 -13.79
CA GLY A 180 1.68 6.92 -12.83
C GLY A 180 1.02 5.62 -12.33
N THR A 181 -0.28 5.38 -12.55
CA THR A 181 -0.99 4.21 -11.98
C THR A 181 -0.51 2.89 -12.56
N GLY A 182 -0.52 2.78 -13.90
CA GLY A 182 -0.06 1.58 -14.60
C GLY A 182 1.41 1.27 -14.34
N PRO A 183 2.31 2.26 -14.52
CA PRO A 183 3.73 2.10 -14.21
C PRO A 183 4.01 1.70 -12.75
N LEU A 184 3.29 2.27 -11.77
CA LEU A 184 3.42 1.90 -10.35
C LEU A 184 3.24 0.39 -10.15
N ASN A 185 2.12 -0.16 -10.63
CA ASN A 185 1.81 -1.58 -10.48
C ASN A 185 2.82 -2.49 -11.18
N MET A 186 3.36 -2.05 -12.33
CA MET A 186 4.40 -2.79 -13.03
C MET A 186 5.70 -2.84 -12.20
N PHE A 187 6.21 -1.68 -11.78
CA PHE A 187 7.50 -1.61 -11.06
C PHE A 187 7.46 -2.34 -9.71
N GLN A 188 6.29 -2.42 -9.04
CA GLN A 188 6.13 -3.17 -7.80
C GLN A 188 6.44 -4.67 -7.93
N GLU A 189 6.29 -5.25 -9.12
CA GLU A 189 6.50 -6.68 -9.35
C GLU A 189 7.90 -7.00 -9.90
N ILE A 190 8.74 -5.99 -10.14
CA ILE A 190 10.08 -6.19 -10.72
C ILE A 190 11.06 -6.57 -9.61
N GLY A 191 11.69 -7.74 -9.75
CA GLY A 191 12.77 -8.16 -8.84
C GLY A 191 13.94 -7.17 -8.87
N GLY A 192 14.36 -6.72 -7.68
CA GLY A 192 15.38 -5.68 -7.51
C GLY A 192 14.80 -4.29 -7.24
N VAL A 193 13.52 -4.04 -7.54
CA VAL A 193 12.81 -2.84 -7.05
C VAL A 193 12.44 -3.07 -5.59
N GLN A 194 12.92 -2.18 -4.72
CA GLN A 194 12.70 -2.26 -3.28
C GLN A 194 11.47 -1.46 -2.86
N ARG A 195 11.25 -0.30 -3.50
CA ARG A 195 10.12 0.57 -3.22
C ARG A 195 9.77 1.39 -4.45
N VAL A 196 8.49 1.54 -4.74
CA VAL A 196 8.02 2.49 -5.76
C VAL A 196 6.82 3.26 -5.24
N ILE A 197 6.82 4.57 -5.50
CA ILE A 197 5.78 5.49 -5.06
C ILE A 197 5.46 6.49 -6.17
N THR A 198 4.22 6.98 -6.19
CA THR A 198 3.78 8.06 -7.07
C THR A 198 3.90 9.41 -6.38
N GLY A 199 4.07 10.46 -7.16
CA GLY A 199 4.14 11.82 -6.64
C GLY A 199 4.23 12.89 -7.71
N LEU A 200 4.50 14.12 -7.26
CA LEU A 200 4.59 15.31 -8.08
C LEU A 200 6.00 15.90 -7.99
N THR A 201 6.57 16.27 -9.12
CA THR A 201 7.87 16.95 -9.18
C THR A 201 8.01 17.84 -10.43
N GLY A 202 9.15 18.50 -10.59
CA GLY A 202 9.46 19.40 -11.71
C GLY A 202 8.88 20.82 -11.60
N GLY A 203 7.86 21.03 -10.76
CA GLY A 203 7.24 22.34 -10.53
C GLY A 203 8.02 23.24 -9.55
N LYS A 204 7.60 24.52 -9.51
CA LYS A 204 8.10 25.54 -8.57
C LYS A 204 7.18 25.71 -7.36
N GLN A 205 5.90 25.35 -7.46
CA GLN A 205 4.96 25.47 -6.34
C GLN A 205 5.39 24.61 -5.15
N GLU A 206 5.49 25.21 -3.96
CA GLU A 206 5.73 24.45 -2.73
C GLU A 206 4.44 23.89 -2.14
N ASN A 207 4.54 22.68 -1.56
CA ASN A 207 3.47 21.97 -0.86
C ASN A 207 2.14 22.00 -1.65
N PRO A 208 2.12 21.41 -2.87
CA PRO A 208 0.91 21.38 -3.68
C PRO A 208 -0.23 20.77 -2.85
N LYS A 209 -1.44 21.28 -3.09
CA LYS A 209 -2.66 20.76 -2.45
C LYS A 209 -3.37 19.84 -3.41
N ASP A 210 -4.08 18.85 -2.87
CA ASP A 210 -4.97 17.96 -3.64
C ASP A 210 -5.79 18.77 -4.66
N GLY A 211 -5.67 18.41 -5.94
CA GLY A 211 -6.41 19.02 -7.05
C GLY A 211 -5.85 20.33 -7.62
N LYS A 212 -4.67 20.80 -7.18
CA LYS A 212 -3.99 21.98 -7.76
C LYS A 212 -2.47 21.80 -8.02
N PRO A 213 -1.99 20.73 -8.66
CA PRO A 213 -0.60 20.65 -9.10
C PRO A 213 -0.42 21.45 -10.41
N LEU A 214 -0.49 22.78 -10.33
CA LEU A 214 -0.60 23.64 -11.53
C LEU A 214 0.64 23.58 -12.43
N ASP A 215 1.81 23.29 -11.86
CA ASP A 215 3.09 23.27 -12.58
C ASP A 215 3.93 22.01 -12.34
N HIS A 216 3.36 20.98 -11.71
CA HIS A 216 4.06 19.72 -11.42
C HIS A 216 3.67 18.59 -12.36
N THR A 217 4.64 17.75 -12.67
CA THR A 217 4.49 16.51 -13.43
C THR A 217 4.27 15.32 -12.48
N CYS A 218 3.34 14.44 -12.81
CA CYS A 218 3.17 13.16 -12.12
C CYS A 218 4.37 12.25 -12.44
N ALA A 219 5.04 11.77 -11.41
CA ALA A 219 6.23 10.93 -11.53
C ALA A 219 6.22 9.79 -10.54
N LEU A 220 6.97 8.74 -10.88
CA LEU A 220 7.34 7.67 -9.99
C LEU A 220 8.69 8.00 -9.35
N MET A 221 8.84 7.69 -8.07
CA MET A 221 10.13 7.54 -7.43
C MET A 221 10.34 6.04 -7.16
N ILE A 222 11.35 5.47 -7.81
CA ILE A 222 11.66 4.04 -7.83
C ILE A 222 13.00 3.86 -7.12
N GLU A 223 12.96 3.21 -5.96
CA GLU A 223 14.13 2.79 -5.21
C GLU A 223 14.44 1.32 -5.55
N PHE A 224 15.68 1.04 -5.94
CA PHE A 224 16.10 -0.27 -6.43
C PHE A 224 17.52 -0.63 -5.97
N ASP A 225 17.79 -1.93 -5.87
CA ASP A 225 19.12 -2.46 -5.57
C ASP A 225 19.99 -2.44 -6.84
N PRO A 226 21.06 -1.61 -6.89
CA PRO A 226 21.92 -1.48 -8.06
C PRO A 226 22.74 -2.75 -8.38
N LEU A 227 22.85 -3.70 -7.45
CA LEU A 227 23.49 -5.01 -7.67
C LEU A 227 22.57 -5.98 -8.43
N VAL A 228 21.26 -5.73 -8.41
CA VAL A 228 20.24 -6.54 -9.09
C VAL A 228 19.75 -5.87 -10.37
N LEU A 229 19.52 -4.56 -10.33
CA LEU A 229 19.03 -3.75 -11.45
C LEU A 229 19.91 -2.52 -11.66
N SER A 230 20.41 -2.32 -12.88
CA SER A 230 21.10 -1.07 -13.25
C SER A 230 20.10 0.06 -13.56
N TYR A 231 20.54 1.31 -13.39
CA TYR A 231 19.77 2.49 -13.83
C TYR A 231 19.39 2.42 -15.32
N ARG A 232 20.27 1.86 -16.16
CA ARG A 232 19.96 1.61 -17.59
C ARG A 232 18.77 0.69 -17.77
N GLN A 233 18.72 -0.43 -17.05
CA GLN A 233 17.58 -1.35 -17.11
C GLN A 233 16.30 -0.69 -16.60
N ILE A 234 16.38 0.18 -15.58
CA ILE A 234 15.23 0.97 -15.12
C ILE A 234 14.72 1.89 -16.23
N LEU A 235 15.59 2.55 -16.99
CA LEU A 235 15.19 3.37 -18.15
C LEU A 235 14.54 2.54 -19.27
N GLU A 236 15.05 1.33 -19.52
CA GLU A 236 14.47 0.40 -20.51
C GLU A 236 13.06 -0.06 -20.09
N LEU A 237 12.89 -0.46 -18.83
CA LEU A 237 11.59 -0.80 -18.25
C LEU A 237 10.61 0.38 -18.28
N TRP A 238 11.09 1.58 -17.97
CA TRP A 238 10.29 2.80 -18.08
C TRP A 238 9.88 3.10 -19.52
N HIS A 239 10.73 2.84 -20.51
CA HIS A 239 10.36 3.03 -21.91
C HIS A 239 9.25 2.06 -22.34
N GLU A 240 9.21 0.84 -21.79
CA GLU A 240 8.09 -0.09 -22.04
C GLU A 240 6.75 0.41 -21.47
N CYS A 241 6.79 1.33 -20.49
CA CYS A 241 5.60 1.96 -19.92
C CYS A 241 4.87 2.90 -20.89
N ASP A 242 5.42 3.19 -22.07
CA ASP A 242 4.82 4.08 -23.08
C ASP A 242 3.40 3.64 -23.49
N LYS A 243 3.07 2.34 -23.33
CA LYS A 243 1.72 1.78 -23.51
C LYS A 243 0.68 2.39 -22.56
N PHE A 244 1.09 2.98 -21.45
CA PHE A 244 0.19 3.56 -20.44
C PHE A 244 -0.13 5.03 -20.67
N LYS A 245 0.44 5.68 -21.70
CA LYS A 245 0.01 7.03 -22.08
C LYS A 245 -1.40 6.97 -22.66
N GLN A 246 -2.36 7.53 -21.93
CA GLN A 246 -3.74 7.66 -22.36
C GLN A 246 -4.15 9.13 -22.35
N GLY A 247 -4.91 9.55 -23.37
CA GLY A 247 -5.43 10.90 -23.48
C GLY A 247 -4.42 11.94 -23.97
N GLU A 248 -4.75 13.22 -23.74
CA GLU A 248 -3.91 14.35 -24.14
C GLU A 248 -2.65 14.42 -23.27
N ILE A 249 -1.49 14.61 -23.91
CA ILE A 249 -0.23 14.85 -23.19
C ILE A 249 -0.25 16.27 -22.66
N THR A 250 -0.26 16.39 -21.33
CA THR A 250 -0.18 17.67 -20.62
C THR A 250 1.14 17.76 -19.87
N LEU A 251 1.48 18.93 -19.30
CA LEU A 251 2.61 19.06 -18.37
C LEU A 251 2.54 18.05 -17.21
N HIS A 252 1.32 17.66 -16.82
CA HIS A 252 1.10 16.73 -15.72
C HIS A 252 1.38 15.27 -16.11
N THR A 253 1.14 14.90 -17.37
CA THR A 253 1.18 13.51 -17.88
C THR A 253 2.32 13.24 -18.88
N ARG A 254 3.21 14.23 -19.07
CA ARG A 254 4.36 14.13 -19.99
C ARG A 254 5.36 13.04 -19.60
N SER A 255 6.17 12.63 -20.57
CA SER A 255 7.39 11.85 -20.29
C SER A 255 8.52 12.77 -19.85
N ALA A 256 9.09 12.48 -18.69
CA ALA A 256 10.26 13.18 -18.19
C ALA A 256 11.14 12.26 -17.35
N ILE A 257 12.45 12.50 -17.38
CA ILE A 257 13.44 11.86 -16.54
C ILE A 257 14.01 12.94 -15.62
N PHE A 258 13.84 12.75 -14.30
CA PHE A 258 14.36 13.67 -13.30
C PHE A 258 15.63 13.11 -12.67
N TRP A 259 16.80 13.57 -13.12
CA TRP A 259 18.08 13.07 -12.62
C TRP A 259 18.46 13.71 -11.28
N LYS A 260 19.06 12.93 -10.38
CA LYS A 260 19.63 13.43 -9.12
C LYS A 260 21.15 13.58 -9.18
N THR A 261 21.82 12.74 -9.98
CA THR A 261 23.29 12.74 -10.15
C THR A 261 23.70 13.00 -11.60
N LEU A 262 24.94 13.44 -11.82
CA LEU A 262 25.50 13.61 -13.18
C LEU A 262 25.57 12.28 -13.96
N PRO A 263 25.99 11.14 -13.36
CA PRO A 263 25.90 9.85 -14.05
C PRO A 263 24.50 9.48 -14.53
N GLN A 264 23.45 9.81 -13.76
CA GLN A 264 22.06 9.59 -14.20
C GLN A 264 21.68 10.50 -15.37
N GLN A 265 22.17 11.75 -15.38
CA GLN A 265 21.96 12.67 -16.48
C GLN A 265 22.59 12.15 -17.77
N ASP A 266 23.87 11.75 -17.71
CA ASP A 266 24.61 11.24 -18.86
C ASP A 266 23.97 9.96 -19.42
N ALA A 267 23.61 9.02 -18.54
CA ALA A 267 22.93 7.79 -18.93
C ALA A 267 21.56 8.04 -19.57
N ALA A 268 20.80 9.02 -19.06
CA ALA A 268 19.50 9.40 -19.62
C ALA A 268 19.65 10.04 -21.01
N LEU A 269 20.63 10.95 -21.19
CA LEU A 269 20.90 11.58 -22.48
C LEU A 269 21.29 10.54 -23.52
N GLN A 270 22.24 9.65 -23.18
CA GLN A 270 22.67 8.57 -24.06
C GLN A 270 21.50 7.65 -24.43
N PHE A 271 20.68 7.25 -23.46
CA PHE A 271 19.51 6.40 -23.70
C PHE A 271 18.53 7.03 -24.70
N ILE A 272 18.21 8.32 -24.54
CA ILE A 272 17.27 9.01 -25.43
C ILE A 272 17.86 9.21 -26.84
N GLU A 273 19.16 9.46 -26.96
CA GLU A 273 19.83 9.53 -28.27
C GLU A 273 19.77 8.19 -29.01
N GLU A 274 20.09 7.08 -28.33
CA GLU A 274 19.98 5.73 -28.89
C GLU A 274 18.54 5.40 -29.29
N LEU A 275 17.57 5.80 -28.46
CA LEU A 275 16.16 5.57 -28.74
C LEU A 275 15.71 6.33 -30.01
N LYS A 276 16.11 7.61 -30.15
CA LYS A 276 15.83 8.41 -31.35
C LYS A 276 16.49 7.83 -32.60
N ALA A 277 17.72 7.34 -32.49
CA ALA A 277 18.40 6.68 -33.59
C ALA A 277 17.72 5.37 -34.01
N SER A 278 17.17 4.61 -33.05
CA SER A 278 16.48 3.34 -33.32
C SER A 278 15.08 3.50 -33.96
N LYS A 279 14.41 4.64 -33.73
CA LYS A 279 13.06 4.94 -34.24
C LYS A 279 13.01 6.34 -34.89
N PRO A 280 13.73 6.55 -36.01
CA PRO A 280 13.88 7.89 -36.61
C PRO A 280 12.56 8.49 -37.13
N SER A 281 11.54 7.65 -37.37
CA SER A 281 10.21 8.07 -37.79
C SER A 281 9.25 8.38 -36.62
N THR A 282 9.68 8.18 -35.38
CA THR A 282 8.88 8.44 -34.18
C THR A 282 9.39 9.69 -33.49
N GLU A 283 8.52 10.69 -33.32
CA GLU A 283 8.85 11.85 -32.50
C GLU A 283 8.94 11.44 -31.03
N ILE A 284 10.14 11.51 -30.46
CA ILE A 284 10.41 11.21 -29.06
C ILE A 284 10.62 12.53 -28.31
N SER A 285 9.59 12.92 -27.58
CA SER A 285 9.62 14.06 -26.66
C SER A 285 9.73 13.57 -25.22
N VAL A 286 10.93 13.68 -24.66
CA VAL A 286 11.25 13.33 -23.27
C VAL A 286 12.08 14.47 -22.70
N ASP A 287 11.58 15.06 -21.63
CA ASP A 287 12.31 16.10 -20.92
C ASP A 287 13.29 15.48 -19.93
N ILE A 288 14.52 15.99 -19.89
CA ILE A 288 15.56 15.53 -18.95
C ILE A 288 15.92 16.70 -18.05
N GLU A 289 15.54 16.62 -16.78
CA GLU A 289 15.62 17.73 -15.82
C GLU A 289 16.24 17.30 -14.50
N ARG A 290 16.84 18.24 -13.76
CA ARG A 290 17.33 17.93 -12.41
C ARG A 290 16.15 17.86 -11.44
N VAL A 291 16.06 16.81 -10.63
CA VAL A 291 15.06 16.74 -9.56
C VAL A 291 15.29 17.86 -8.53
N ARG A 292 14.20 18.46 -8.05
CA ARG A 292 14.22 19.45 -6.96
C ARG A 292 13.58 18.89 -5.69
N LYS A 293 12.25 18.93 -5.62
CA LYS A 293 11.44 18.37 -4.55
C LYS A 293 10.53 17.31 -5.14
N PHE A 294 10.26 16.27 -4.37
CA PHE A 294 9.27 15.26 -4.71
C PHE A 294 8.17 15.30 -3.66
N TYR A 295 6.92 15.45 -4.11
CA TYR A 295 5.75 15.51 -3.25
C TYR A 295 4.98 14.22 -3.43
N GLU A 296 4.98 13.37 -2.42
CA GLU A 296 4.30 12.09 -2.53
C GLU A 296 2.79 12.27 -2.68
N VAL A 297 2.22 11.62 -3.69
CA VAL A 297 0.79 11.59 -3.95
C VAL A 297 0.36 10.15 -4.06
N GLU A 298 -0.64 9.75 -3.28
CA GLU A 298 -1.22 8.43 -3.49
C GLU A 298 -2.18 8.50 -4.66
N VAL A 299 -1.91 7.72 -5.69
CA VAL A 299 -2.89 7.52 -6.75
C VAL A 299 -3.95 6.55 -6.23
N TYR A 300 -5.20 7.01 -6.26
CA TYR A 300 -6.37 6.23 -5.89
C TYR A 300 -6.96 5.63 -7.15
N ASP A 301 -7.11 4.30 -7.19
CA ASP A 301 -7.96 3.65 -8.17
C ASP A 301 -9.40 3.67 -7.64
N PRO A 302 -10.30 4.50 -8.22
CA PRO A 302 -11.70 4.55 -7.80
C PRO A 302 -12.45 3.22 -7.93
N ASN A 303 -11.93 2.25 -8.70
CA ASN A 303 -12.54 0.94 -8.84
C ASN A 303 -12.13 -0.06 -7.74
N ALA A 304 -11.03 0.21 -7.00
CA ALA A 304 -10.56 -0.66 -5.93
C ALA A 304 -11.50 -0.70 -4.70
N ALA A 305 -12.40 0.28 -4.57
CA ALA A 305 -13.41 0.31 -3.51
C ALA A 305 -14.53 -0.75 -3.66
N THR A 306 -14.52 -1.55 -4.72
CA THR A 306 -15.61 -2.49 -5.04
C THR A 306 -15.53 -3.84 -4.31
N ILE A 307 -14.59 -4.05 -3.38
CA ILE A 307 -14.65 -5.24 -2.50
C ILE A 307 -15.55 -4.93 -1.29
N VAL A 308 -16.83 -4.73 -1.57
CA VAL A 308 -17.89 -4.95 -0.58
C VAL A 308 -18.04 -6.46 -0.47
N SER A 309 -17.61 -7.06 0.64
CA SER A 309 -18.06 -8.40 1.01
C SER A 309 -19.60 -8.38 1.07
N PRO A 310 -20.32 -9.29 0.40
CA PRO A 310 -21.77 -9.24 0.32
C PRO A 310 -22.34 -9.57 1.70
N GLN A 311 -23.00 -8.61 2.34
CA GLN A 311 -23.90 -8.92 3.44
C GLN A 311 -25.33 -8.56 3.05
N HIS A 312 -26.19 -9.57 3.20
CA HIS A 312 -27.65 -9.54 3.22
C HIS A 312 -28.39 -9.86 1.91
N GLN A 313 -28.27 -11.09 1.41
CA GLN A 313 -29.49 -11.83 1.06
C GLN A 313 -29.81 -12.81 2.19
N LYS A 314 -30.89 -12.51 2.93
CA LYS A 314 -31.48 -13.44 3.90
C LYS A 314 -31.90 -14.70 3.16
N ALA A 315 -31.14 -15.79 3.30
CA ALA A 315 -31.60 -17.10 2.91
C ALA A 315 -32.76 -17.50 3.84
N LYS A 316 -34.00 -17.37 3.34
CA LYS A 316 -35.16 -18.06 3.92
C LYS A 316 -35.00 -19.54 3.62
N PHE A 317 -34.55 -20.30 4.62
CA PHE A 317 -34.58 -21.75 4.59
C PHE A 317 -36.05 -22.20 4.63
N SER A 318 -36.50 -22.94 3.61
CA SER A 318 -37.77 -23.66 3.63
C SER A 318 -37.51 -25.04 3.01
N PRO A 319 -37.70 -26.15 3.75
CA PRO A 319 -37.37 -27.46 3.24
C PRO A 319 -38.51 -27.92 2.31
N ARG A 320 -38.19 -28.17 1.03
CA ARG A 320 -39.04 -29.01 0.19
C ARG A 320 -38.23 -30.11 -0.47
N ASN A 321 -38.79 -31.30 -0.31
CA ASN A 321 -38.30 -32.61 -0.70
C ASN A 321 -38.25 -32.83 -2.22
N SER A 322 -37.23 -33.59 -2.63
CA SER A 322 -37.18 -34.57 -3.75
C SER A 322 -37.07 -34.05 -5.20
N PRO A 323 -36.59 -34.89 -6.15
CA PRO A 323 -35.28 -35.56 -6.17
C PRO A 323 -34.56 -35.29 -7.52
N VAL A 324 -33.24 -35.16 -7.52
CA VAL A 324 -32.47 -35.06 -8.78
C VAL A 324 -32.01 -36.45 -9.21
N ILE A 325 -32.48 -36.83 -10.40
CA ILE A 325 -32.16 -38.03 -11.17
C ILE A 325 -30.70 -37.96 -11.63
N VAL A 326 -29.92 -39.01 -11.38
CA VAL A 326 -28.57 -39.19 -11.94
C VAL A 326 -28.64 -40.27 -13.03
N PRO A 327 -28.30 -39.97 -14.29
CA PRO A 327 -28.18 -41.01 -15.32
C PRO A 327 -26.76 -41.58 -15.36
N GLY A 328 -26.67 -42.92 -15.39
CA GLY A 328 -25.59 -43.61 -16.08
C GLY A 328 -24.64 -44.45 -15.22
N GLN A 329 -25.12 -45.54 -14.63
CA GLN A 329 -24.32 -46.76 -14.49
C GLN A 329 -25.15 -47.98 -14.88
N GLN A 330 -24.69 -48.71 -15.91
CA GLN A 330 -25.08 -50.11 -16.13
C GLN A 330 -23.91 -51.02 -15.75
N LYS A 331 -24.18 -51.84 -14.73
CA LYS A 331 -23.41 -52.99 -14.26
C LYS A 331 -23.28 -54.07 -15.34
N ARG A 332 -22.24 -54.91 -15.22
CA ARG A 332 -22.32 -56.39 -15.06
C ARG A 332 -20.99 -56.89 -14.45
N LEU A 333 -21.03 -57.53 -13.27
CA LEU A 333 -20.94 -58.99 -13.01
C LEU A 333 -19.59 -59.57 -13.51
N SER A 334 -18.77 -60.33 -12.78
CA SER A 334 -18.91 -61.10 -11.54
C SER A 334 -17.56 -61.77 -11.18
N ALA A 335 -17.43 -62.18 -9.92
CA ALA A 335 -16.71 -63.38 -9.42
C ALA A 335 -15.18 -63.37 -9.17
N ASN A 336 -14.86 -63.65 -7.90
CA ASN A 336 -13.98 -64.72 -7.39
C ASN A 336 -12.55 -64.45 -6.88
N ARG A 337 -12.37 -64.85 -5.60
CA ARG A 337 -11.20 -65.47 -4.90
C ARG A 337 -10.05 -64.59 -4.36
N LYS A 338 -10.12 -64.37 -3.03
CA LYS A 338 -9.18 -64.73 -1.92
C LYS A 338 -7.63 -64.52 -2.02
N PRO A 339 -6.91 -64.44 -0.86
CA PRO A 339 -5.82 -63.47 -0.59
C PRO A 339 -4.43 -64.08 -0.28
N CYS A 340 -3.38 -63.24 -0.15
CA CYS A 340 -2.12 -63.46 0.61
C CYS A 340 -1.36 -62.10 0.72
N LEU A 341 -1.06 -61.53 1.89
CA LEU A 341 0.00 -61.78 2.90
C LEU A 341 1.45 -61.43 2.48
N SER A 342 2.19 -60.85 3.45
CA SER A 342 3.63 -60.56 3.56
C SER A 342 4.17 -59.43 2.65
N GLU A 343 5.10 -58.54 3.05
CA GLU A 343 6.06 -58.57 4.17
C GLU A 343 6.66 -57.16 4.40
N VAL A 344 7.18 -56.98 5.61
CA VAL A 344 7.92 -55.82 6.14
C VAL A 344 9.40 -55.95 5.80
N THR A 345 10.09 -54.86 5.44
CA THR A 345 11.49 -54.63 5.85
C THR A 345 11.91 -53.16 5.64
N THR A 346 12.38 -52.53 6.71
CA THR A 346 13.26 -51.34 6.73
C THR A 346 14.70 -51.73 6.41
N PRO A 347 15.59 -50.75 6.14
CA PRO A 347 16.81 -50.73 6.93
C PRO A 347 17.30 -49.34 7.39
N VAL A 348 18.15 -49.44 8.42
CA VAL A 348 18.70 -48.44 9.33
C VAL A 348 19.97 -47.77 8.80
N TRP A 349 20.27 -46.62 9.41
CA TRP A 349 21.35 -45.65 9.24
C TRP A 349 22.79 -46.18 9.32
N LYS A 350 23.74 -45.44 8.70
CA LYS A 350 25.11 -45.30 9.19
C LYS A 350 25.61 -43.86 9.08
N THR A 351 25.99 -43.31 10.22
CA THR A 351 26.81 -42.11 10.40
C THR A 351 28.28 -42.43 10.15
N ASN A 352 29.06 -41.46 9.67
CA ASN A 352 30.51 -41.50 9.81
C ASN A 352 31.03 -40.07 10.07
N ARG A 353 31.61 -39.88 11.27
CA ARG A 353 32.57 -38.83 11.57
C ARG A 353 33.96 -39.36 11.23
N LYS A 354 34.79 -38.54 10.61
CA LYS A 354 36.18 -38.29 11.01
C LYS A 354 36.55 -36.88 10.61
#